data_AF-A0A399PA56-F1
#
_entry.id   AF-A0A399PA56-F1
#
_cell.length_a   1.000
_cell.length_b   1.000
_cell.length_c   1.000
_cell.angle_alpha   90.00
_cell.angle_beta   90.00
_cell.angle_gamma   90.00
#
_symmetry.space_group_name_H-M   'P 1'
#
loop_
_entity.id
_entity.type
_entity.pdbx_description
1 polymer ?
#
loop_
_entity_poly.entity_id
_entity_poly.type
_entity_poly.pdbx_seq_one_letter_code
_entity_poly.pdbx_strand_id
1 'polypeptide(L)'
;ARAFVPRSTRRDDDDGVLARRPATDAAPEVVYRRGGDDNLLVEYGPMTLDLGLRMRIHALMEALARVDPAGLVDVTPGVRSLHLHVDPAVLGVRRLLGLLQELEDMIPATADLVVPSREVHLPLSWDDPAVHEAIDRYASLIRDDAPWNPSNIEFIRRANGLGSVDEVRDIVMSAQYMVLGLGDVYLGAPAAAPLDPRHRLMTTKYNPARTWTAEGTVGIGGTYMCVYGMDSPGGYQLVGRTLPIWAGVRTRRRAFTGGDPWLLRFFDRIRYHPVSAEELTHLRSEMAADRLELDIRPGEFSLREHEDMLTRDADPIAAFRARQATAFEAERAAWEAAGEFATREEAVGAGAAEDDVRSRLPEGATVVEAPMAGAVWKVEVPTGASAAAGAALLVLEAMKMETPVRAPHDLRVVEMLVEAGATVAAGQPLAIVSAPAPLTAAAAPPHPERRDPA
;
A
#
# COMPACT_ATOMS: atom_id res chain seq x y z
N ALA A 1 22.06 14.67 31.79
CA ALA A 1 23.25 13.94 31.32
C ALA A 1 23.33 14.08 29.80
N ARG A 2 24.44 14.56 29.24
CA ARG A 2 24.62 14.59 27.78
C ARG A 2 24.82 13.15 27.31
N ALA A 3 23.96 12.66 26.42
CA ALA A 3 24.11 11.35 25.81
C ALA A 3 25.50 11.27 25.16
N PHE A 4 26.34 10.37 25.68
CA PHE A 4 27.61 10.05 25.05
C PHE A 4 27.27 9.16 23.85
N VAL A 5 27.35 9.72 22.64
CA VAL A 5 27.32 8.94 21.40
C VAL A 5 28.78 8.63 21.05
N PRO A 6 29.23 7.36 21.15
CA PRO A 6 30.57 7.00 20.74
C PRO A 6 30.72 7.32 19.25
N ARG A 7 31.64 8.22 18.91
CA ARG A 7 32.01 8.47 17.51
C ARG A 7 33.18 7.55 17.16
N SER A 8 32.91 6.51 16.39
CA SER A 8 33.98 5.74 15.74
C SER A 8 34.62 6.61 14.65
N THR A 9 35.95 6.69 14.65
CA THR A 9 36.73 7.30 13.54
C THR A 9 37.04 6.32 12.43
N ARG A 10 36.67 5.04 12.58
CA ARG A 10 36.78 4.04 11.52
C ARG A 10 35.56 4.16 10.62
N ARG A 11 35.81 4.46 9.35
CA ARG A 11 34.87 4.06 8.30
C ARG A 11 35.00 2.56 8.16
N ASP A 12 33.89 1.86 8.25
CA ASP A 12 33.87 0.46 7.90
C ASP A 12 33.74 0.39 6.37
N ASP A 13 34.87 0.28 5.68
CA ASP A 13 34.94 0.18 4.21
C ASP A 13 34.52 -1.22 3.71
N ASP A 14 33.69 -1.94 4.46
CA ASP A 14 33.28 -3.33 4.21
C ASP A 14 31.82 -3.45 3.73
N ASP A 15 31.15 -2.33 3.45
CA ASP A 15 29.72 -2.26 3.08
C ASP A 15 28.78 -2.97 4.07
N GLY A 16 29.18 -3.04 5.35
CA GLY A 16 28.44 -3.76 6.38
C GLY A 16 28.55 -5.29 6.26
N VAL A 17 29.37 -5.82 5.36
CA VAL A 17 29.50 -7.27 5.09
C VAL A 17 30.32 -7.96 6.17
N LEU A 18 29.72 -8.92 6.86
CA LEU A 18 30.34 -9.76 7.87
C LEU A 18 31.01 -10.99 7.27
N ALA A 19 30.38 -11.60 6.26
CA ALA A 19 30.89 -12.78 5.56
C ALA A 19 30.21 -12.94 4.19
N ARG A 20 30.87 -13.71 3.31
CA ARG A 20 30.32 -14.15 2.03
C ARG A 20 30.49 -15.65 1.88
N ARG A 21 29.52 -16.31 1.26
CA ARG A 21 29.64 -17.66 0.73
C ARG A 21 29.44 -17.57 -0.78
N PRO A 22 30.43 -18.00 -1.60
CA PRO A 22 30.28 -17.97 -3.04
C PRO A 22 29.19 -18.93 -3.50
N ALA A 23 28.58 -18.64 -4.65
CA ALA A 23 27.64 -19.56 -5.28
C ALA A 23 28.32 -20.89 -5.65
N THR A 24 27.53 -21.95 -5.62
CA THR A 24 27.90 -23.32 -6.04
C THR A 24 26.78 -23.86 -6.93
N ASP A 25 26.99 -25.05 -7.52
CA ASP A 25 25.94 -25.71 -8.31
C ASP A 25 24.69 -26.06 -7.47
N ALA A 26 24.84 -26.20 -6.15
CA ALA A 26 23.75 -26.58 -5.24
C ALA A 26 23.11 -25.38 -4.52
N ALA A 27 23.82 -24.26 -4.39
CA ALA A 27 23.38 -23.14 -3.54
C ALA A 27 23.80 -21.79 -4.12
N PRO A 28 22.94 -20.75 -4.00
CA PRO A 28 23.27 -19.40 -4.45
C PRO A 28 24.35 -18.74 -3.59
N GLU A 29 24.88 -17.60 -4.06
CA GLU A 29 25.73 -16.74 -3.21
C GLU A 29 24.94 -16.31 -1.96
N VAL A 30 25.63 -16.26 -0.82
CA VAL A 30 25.09 -15.71 0.43
C VAL A 30 25.97 -14.56 0.92
N VAL A 31 25.36 -13.43 1.23
CA VAL A 31 26.03 -12.29 1.86
C VAL A 31 25.41 -12.06 3.22
N TYR A 32 26.22 -12.08 4.26
CA TYR A 32 25.80 -11.79 5.63
C TYR A 32 26.21 -10.36 5.96
N ARG A 33 25.24 -9.53 6.35
CA ARG A 33 25.44 -8.10 6.65
C ARG A 33 25.00 -7.75 8.06
N ARG A 34 25.57 -6.68 8.58
CA ARG A 34 25.11 -6.02 9.81
C ARG A 34 23.76 -5.35 9.56
N GLY A 35 22.81 -5.57 10.47
CA GLY A 35 21.48 -4.94 10.46
C GLY A 35 21.26 -4.05 11.68
N GLY A 36 22.08 -3.02 11.87
CA GLY A 36 22.07 -2.25 13.12
C GLY A 36 22.83 -2.96 14.26
N ASP A 37 22.49 -2.63 15.51
CA ASP A 37 23.26 -3.05 16.69
C ASP A 37 23.02 -4.52 17.09
N ASP A 38 21.82 -5.03 16.85
CA ASP A 38 21.32 -6.32 17.35
C ASP A 38 20.66 -7.18 16.25
N ASN A 39 20.94 -6.90 14.98
CA ASN A 39 20.43 -7.73 13.87
C ASN A 39 21.51 -8.16 12.88
N LEU A 40 21.22 -9.26 12.19
CA LEU A 40 21.95 -9.76 11.05
C LEU A 40 20.98 -9.84 9.86
N LEU A 41 21.42 -9.33 8.70
CA LEU A 41 20.71 -9.48 7.43
C LEU A 41 21.43 -10.51 6.56
N VAL A 42 20.75 -11.60 6.23
CA VAL A 42 21.20 -12.57 5.23
C VAL A 42 20.60 -12.16 3.89
N GLU A 43 21.42 -12.07 2.85
CA GLU A 43 20.97 -11.80 1.49
C GLU A 43 21.43 -12.93 0.57
N TYR A 44 20.54 -13.42 -0.29
CA TYR A 44 20.86 -14.43 -1.28
C TYR A 44 20.93 -13.80 -2.68
N GLY A 45 21.94 -14.21 -3.44
CA GLY A 45 22.05 -13.99 -4.88
C GLY A 45 22.01 -12.52 -5.34
N PRO A 46 21.92 -12.33 -6.67
CA PRO A 46 21.80 -11.01 -7.27
C PRO A 46 20.47 -10.34 -6.93
N MET A 47 20.36 -9.04 -7.22
CA MET A 47 19.13 -8.26 -7.00
C MET A 47 18.09 -8.53 -8.10
N THR A 48 17.57 -9.75 -8.13
CA THR A 48 16.57 -10.23 -9.09
C THR A 48 15.42 -10.94 -8.36
N LEU A 49 14.25 -10.98 -9.01
CA LEU A 49 13.14 -11.82 -8.56
C LEU A 49 13.40 -13.27 -9.00
N ASP A 50 13.81 -14.09 -8.03
CA ASP A 50 14.11 -15.50 -8.20
C ASP A 50 13.48 -16.31 -7.06
N LEU A 51 12.62 -17.28 -7.43
CA LEU A 51 11.89 -18.09 -6.46
C LEU A 51 12.81 -19.06 -5.71
N GLY A 52 13.91 -19.50 -6.33
CA GLY A 52 14.90 -20.36 -5.70
C GLY A 52 15.59 -19.66 -4.52
N LEU A 53 15.92 -18.38 -4.68
CA LEU A 53 16.47 -17.56 -3.57
C LEU A 53 15.46 -17.48 -2.41
N ARG A 54 14.17 -17.28 -2.72
CA ARG A 54 13.13 -17.24 -1.69
C ARG A 54 12.91 -18.58 -1.00
N MET A 55 12.98 -19.68 -1.73
CA MET A 55 12.88 -21.02 -1.16
C MET A 55 14.09 -21.35 -0.28
N ARG A 56 15.29 -20.91 -0.67
CA ARG A 56 16.50 -21.04 0.15
C ARG A 56 16.35 -20.34 1.50
N ILE A 57 15.82 -19.13 1.51
CA ILE A 57 15.48 -18.38 2.74
C ILE A 57 14.52 -19.17 3.61
N HIS A 58 13.50 -19.78 3.02
CA HIS A 58 12.56 -20.57 3.80
C HIS A 58 13.22 -21.78 4.43
N ALA A 59 14.06 -22.49 3.68
CA ALA A 59 14.76 -23.66 4.19
C ALA A 59 15.71 -23.28 5.34
N LEU A 60 16.41 -22.15 5.24
CA LEU A 60 17.22 -21.61 6.34
C LEU A 60 16.36 -21.24 7.55
N MET A 61 15.22 -20.57 7.32
CA MET A 61 14.28 -20.20 8.37
C MET A 61 13.71 -21.42 9.10
N GLU A 62 13.33 -22.47 8.39
CA GLU A 62 12.88 -23.73 8.99
C GLU A 62 14.00 -24.45 9.73
N ALA A 63 15.23 -24.42 9.20
CA ALA A 63 16.39 -24.99 9.87
C ALA A 63 16.70 -24.27 11.18
N LEU A 64 16.64 -22.94 11.20
CA LEU A 64 16.74 -22.13 12.41
C LEU A 64 15.62 -22.46 13.41
N ALA A 65 14.37 -22.55 12.96
CA ALA A 65 13.24 -22.88 13.81
C ALA A 65 13.36 -24.27 14.46
N ARG A 66 14.01 -25.24 13.79
CA ARG A 66 14.29 -26.57 14.36
C ARG A 66 15.38 -26.53 15.43
N VAL A 67 16.36 -25.64 15.30
CA VAL A 67 17.42 -25.46 16.31
C VAL A 67 16.92 -24.64 17.50
N ASP A 68 16.08 -23.66 17.23
CA ASP A 68 15.51 -22.72 18.21
C ASP A 68 16.58 -22.11 19.14
N PRO A 69 17.57 -21.38 18.56
CA PRO A 69 18.71 -20.90 19.35
C PRO A 69 18.24 -19.84 20.36
N ALA A 70 18.53 -20.09 21.64
CA ALA A 70 18.26 -19.13 22.71
C ALA A 70 18.88 -17.75 22.39
N GLY A 71 18.07 -16.70 22.52
CA GLY A 71 18.46 -15.32 22.21
C GLY A 71 18.13 -14.87 20.79
N LEU A 72 17.57 -15.71 19.92
CA LEU A 72 16.95 -15.26 18.68
C LEU A 72 15.52 -14.75 18.98
N VAL A 73 15.25 -13.48 18.66
CA VAL A 73 14.01 -12.78 19.02
C VAL A 73 13.02 -12.82 17.87
N ASP A 74 13.42 -12.33 16.69
CA ASP A 74 12.57 -12.28 15.50
C ASP A 74 13.29 -12.84 14.27
N VAL A 75 12.52 -13.49 13.40
CA VAL A 75 12.97 -14.00 12.11
C VAL A 75 12.00 -13.51 11.04
N THR A 76 12.45 -12.54 10.24
CA THR A 76 11.59 -11.83 9.28
C THR A 76 12.08 -12.09 7.86
N PRO A 77 11.44 -13.00 7.09
CA PRO A 77 11.81 -13.26 5.72
C PRO A 77 11.32 -12.14 4.78
N GLY A 78 12.21 -11.69 3.90
CA GLY A 78 11.89 -10.89 2.72
C GLY A 78 11.84 -11.75 1.46
N VAL A 79 11.91 -11.11 0.29
CA VAL A 79 11.92 -11.82 -1.00
C VAL A 79 13.26 -12.54 -1.25
N ARG A 80 14.37 -11.82 -1.09
CA ARG A 80 15.75 -12.32 -1.27
C ARG A 80 16.64 -12.16 -0.03
N SER A 81 16.03 -11.91 1.12
CA SER A 81 16.75 -11.72 2.37
C SER A 81 16.02 -12.32 3.57
N LEU A 82 16.78 -12.56 4.64
CA LEU A 82 16.27 -12.95 5.96
C LEU A 82 16.84 -11.99 6.99
N HIS A 83 15.98 -11.28 7.70
CA HIS A 83 16.37 -10.41 8.79
C HIS A 83 16.22 -11.16 10.13
N LEU A 84 17.27 -11.14 10.95
CA LEU A 84 17.37 -11.90 12.19
C LEU A 84 17.70 -10.94 13.33
N HIS A 85 16.80 -10.81 14.30
CA HIS A 85 16.96 -9.98 15.48
C HIS A 85 17.35 -10.84 16.67
N VAL A 86 18.38 -10.45 17.41
CA VAL A 86 18.88 -11.19 18.58
C VAL A 86 18.86 -10.35 19.84
N ASP A 87 18.73 -11.00 21.00
CA ASP A 87 19.16 -10.42 22.28
C ASP A 87 20.68 -10.57 22.38
N PRO A 88 21.45 -9.47 22.25
CA PRO A 88 22.91 -9.54 22.23
C PRO A 88 23.51 -9.96 23.57
N ALA A 89 22.76 -9.92 24.68
CA ALA A 89 23.21 -10.42 25.97
C ALA A 89 23.20 -11.96 26.03
N VAL A 90 22.41 -12.62 25.17
CA VAL A 90 22.25 -14.08 25.14
C VAL A 90 22.92 -14.69 23.90
N LEU A 91 22.72 -14.10 22.73
CA LEU A 91 23.24 -14.57 21.44
C LEU A 91 23.91 -13.43 20.67
N GLY A 92 25.24 -13.42 20.65
CA GLY A 92 25.99 -12.45 19.85
C GLY A 92 25.91 -12.72 18.35
N VAL A 93 25.86 -11.65 17.54
CA VAL A 93 25.81 -11.69 16.06
C VAL A 93 26.87 -12.59 15.44
N ARG A 94 28.10 -12.62 15.98
CA ARG A 94 29.17 -13.50 15.47
C ARG A 94 28.87 -14.99 15.67
N ARG A 95 28.23 -15.34 16.78
CA ARG A 95 27.83 -16.72 17.07
C ARG A 95 26.65 -17.13 16.19
N LEU A 96 25.67 -16.22 16.02
CA LEU A 96 24.58 -16.42 15.06
C LEU A 96 25.15 -16.63 13.64
N LEU A 97 26.09 -15.81 13.19
CA LEU A 97 26.73 -15.96 11.88
C LEU A 97 27.34 -17.36 11.69
N GLY A 98 28.10 -17.86 12.66
CA GLY A 98 28.65 -19.21 12.60
C GLY A 98 27.57 -20.28 12.48
N LEU A 99 26.50 -20.19 13.29
CA LEU A 99 25.35 -21.09 13.20
C LEU A 99 24.67 -21.04 11.82
N LEU A 100 24.47 -19.85 11.26
CA LEU A 100 23.85 -19.70 9.94
C LEU A 100 24.70 -20.33 8.83
N GLN A 101 26.02 -20.24 8.95
CA GLN A 101 26.93 -20.90 8.00
C GLN A 101 26.82 -22.42 8.13
N GLU A 102 26.82 -22.97 9.34
CA GLU A 102 26.64 -24.40 9.58
C GLU A 102 25.28 -24.90 9.05
N LEU A 103 24.20 -24.14 9.28
CA LEU A 103 22.87 -24.49 8.78
C LEU A 103 22.80 -24.44 7.26
N GLU A 104 23.45 -23.47 6.62
CA GLU A 104 23.50 -23.36 5.16
C GLU A 104 24.13 -24.61 4.50
N ASP A 105 25.12 -25.23 5.15
CA ASP A 105 25.75 -26.48 4.69
C ASP A 105 24.81 -27.69 4.76
N MET A 106 23.77 -27.62 5.58
CA MET A 106 22.80 -28.71 5.79
C MET A 106 21.58 -28.63 4.87
N ILE A 107 21.35 -27.49 4.21
CA ILE A 107 20.18 -27.32 3.34
C ILE A 107 20.43 -28.06 2.00
N PRO A 108 19.51 -28.94 1.55
CA PRO A 108 19.60 -29.66 0.27
C PRO A 108 19.80 -28.74 -0.92
N ALA A 109 20.22 -29.23 -2.09
CA ALA A 109 20.36 -28.37 -3.27
C ALA A 109 19.10 -27.55 -3.54
N THR A 110 19.26 -26.30 -3.97
CA THR A 110 18.16 -25.33 -4.11
C THR A 110 17.08 -25.85 -5.06
N ALA A 111 17.48 -26.46 -6.19
CA ALA A 111 16.59 -27.10 -7.16
C ALA A 111 15.74 -28.24 -6.57
N ASP A 112 16.18 -28.88 -5.49
CA ASP A 112 15.47 -29.99 -4.83
C ASP A 112 14.47 -29.53 -3.76
N LEU A 113 14.37 -28.23 -3.50
CA LEU A 113 13.46 -27.72 -2.48
C LEU A 113 12.01 -27.88 -2.91
N VAL A 114 11.19 -28.35 -1.97
CA VAL A 114 9.74 -28.49 -2.08
C VAL A 114 9.11 -27.90 -0.82
N VAL A 115 8.00 -27.17 -0.98
CA VAL A 115 7.29 -26.52 0.12
C VAL A 115 5.79 -26.78 0.06
N PRO A 116 5.09 -26.89 1.21
CA PRO A 116 3.64 -26.82 1.24
C PRO A 116 3.15 -25.52 0.59
N SER A 117 2.16 -25.61 -0.28
CA SER A 117 1.70 -24.49 -1.09
C SER A 117 0.23 -24.66 -1.43
N ARG A 118 -0.62 -23.98 -0.67
CA ARG A 118 -2.07 -24.04 -0.85
C ARG A 118 -2.47 -23.19 -2.04
N GLU A 119 -3.46 -23.64 -2.81
CA GLU A 119 -4.11 -22.79 -3.80
C GLU A 119 -5.29 -22.07 -3.13
N VAL A 120 -5.26 -20.74 -3.11
CA VAL A 120 -6.26 -19.89 -2.46
C VAL A 120 -7.04 -19.15 -3.55
N HIS A 121 -8.31 -19.49 -3.74
CA HIS A 121 -9.17 -18.84 -4.72
C HIS A 121 -9.89 -17.66 -4.09
N LEU A 122 -9.63 -16.46 -4.60
CA LEU A 122 -10.21 -15.21 -4.10
C LEU A 122 -11.05 -14.52 -5.19
N PRO A 123 -12.19 -13.91 -4.85
CA PRO A 123 -12.93 -13.07 -5.78
C PRO A 123 -12.16 -11.76 -6.02
N LEU A 124 -12.19 -11.24 -7.24
CA LEU A 124 -11.61 -9.94 -7.57
C LEU A 124 -12.64 -9.08 -8.31
N SER A 125 -13.04 -7.98 -7.68
CA SER A 125 -13.73 -6.88 -8.34
C SER A 125 -12.69 -6.08 -9.11
N TRP A 126 -12.69 -6.22 -10.44
CA TRP A 126 -11.77 -5.51 -11.33
C TRP A 126 -12.17 -4.04 -11.47
N ASP A 127 -11.20 -3.13 -11.40
CA ASP A 127 -11.44 -1.69 -11.51
C ASP A 127 -12.51 -1.19 -10.52
N ASP A 128 -12.42 -1.66 -9.28
CA ASP A 128 -13.41 -1.45 -8.22
C ASP A 128 -13.57 0.05 -7.84
N PRO A 129 -14.77 0.52 -7.46
CA PRO A 129 -14.96 1.92 -7.06
C PRO A 129 -14.03 2.42 -5.95
N ALA A 130 -13.59 1.56 -5.03
CA ALA A 130 -12.63 1.94 -3.99
C ALA A 130 -11.22 2.26 -4.54
N VAL A 131 -10.88 1.69 -5.71
CA VAL A 131 -9.64 2.02 -6.43
C VAL A 131 -9.74 3.44 -6.99
N HIS A 132 -10.86 3.81 -7.60
CA HIS A 132 -11.08 5.16 -8.13
C HIS A 132 -11.01 6.20 -7.02
N GLU A 133 -11.64 5.95 -5.88
CA GLU A 133 -11.56 6.83 -4.71
C GLU A 133 -10.12 7.08 -4.26
N ALA A 134 -9.28 6.02 -4.21
CA ALA A 134 -7.89 6.16 -3.83
C ALA A 134 -7.05 6.93 -4.85
N ILE A 135 -7.35 6.79 -6.14
CA ILE A 135 -6.68 7.51 -7.23
C ILE A 135 -7.10 8.99 -7.22
N ASP A 136 -8.40 9.27 -7.14
CA ASP A 136 -8.95 10.63 -7.07
C ASP A 136 -8.42 11.39 -5.85
N ARG A 137 -8.31 10.69 -4.71
CA ARG A 137 -7.68 11.22 -3.50
C ARG A 137 -6.23 11.59 -3.70
N TYR A 138 -5.46 10.69 -4.29
CA TYR A 138 -4.07 10.95 -4.59
C TYR A 138 -3.90 12.13 -5.56
N ALA A 139 -4.69 12.17 -6.63
CA ALA A 139 -4.62 13.23 -7.62
C ALA A 139 -4.95 14.60 -7.01
N SER A 140 -5.99 14.67 -6.19
CA SER A 140 -6.44 15.95 -5.62
C SER A 140 -5.53 16.46 -4.51
N LEU A 141 -4.89 15.58 -3.73
CA LEU A 141 -4.18 15.96 -2.50
C LEU A 141 -2.66 15.97 -2.62
N ILE A 142 -2.12 15.14 -3.52
CA ILE A 142 -0.70 14.82 -3.52
C ILE A 142 -0.10 15.16 -4.88
N ARG A 143 -0.65 14.57 -5.95
CA ARG A 143 -0.07 14.69 -7.28
C ARG A 143 -1.04 14.24 -8.37
N ASP A 144 -1.57 15.19 -9.12
CA ASP A 144 -2.47 14.97 -10.25
C ASP A 144 -1.71 14.57 -11.53
N ASP A 145 -0.54 15.17 -11.77
CA ASP A 145 0.25 15.07 -13.00
C ASP A 145 1.12 13.80 -13.12
N ALA A 146 0.92 12.80 -12.26
CA ALA A 146 1.74 11.61 -12.28
C ALA A 146 1.46 10.74 -13.53
N PRO A 147 2.48 10.10 -14.14
CA PRO A 147 2.27 9.29 -15.36
C PRO A 147 1.29 8.12 -15.22
N TRP A 148 1.08 7.64 -13.98
CA TRP A 148 0.13 6.57 -13.67
C TRP A 148 -1.31 7.05 -13.47
N ASN A 149 -1.54 8.37 -13.43
CA ASN A 149 -2.88 8.96 -13.40
C ASN A 149 -3.36 9.28 -14.83
N PRO A 150 -4.69 9.34 -15.07
CA PRO A 150 -5.77 9.07 -14.12
C PRO A 150 -6.11 7.58 -13.98
N SER A 151 -5.43 6.69 -14.70
CA SER A 151 -5.73 5.25 -14.67
C SER A 151 -4.46 4.41 -14.57
N ASN A 152 -4.32 3.76 -13.41
CA ASN A 152 -3.26 2.81 -13.11
C ASN A 152 -3.24 1.62 -14.08
N ILE A 153 -4.44 1.11 -14.42
CA ILE A 153 -4.60 -0.02 -15.33
C ILE A 153 -4.12 0.38 -16.73
N GLU A 154 -4.47 1.58 -17.20
CA GLU A 154 -3.99 2.09 -18.47
C GLU A 154 -2.47 2.30 -18.46
N PHE A 155 -1.91 2.79 -17.36
CA PHE A 155 -0.46 2.87 -17.20
C PHE A 155 0.21 1.49 -17.29
N ILE A 156 -0.34 0.47 -16.61
CA ILE A 156 0.16 -0.90 -16.72
C ILE A 156 0.09 -1.38 -18.18
N ARG A 157 -1.01 -1.11 -18.89
CA ARG A 157 -1.13 -1.46 -20.32
C ARG A 157 0.00 -0.86 -21.15
N ARG A 158 0.24 0.46 -21.02
CA ARG A 158 1.29 1.19 -21.76
C ARG A 158 2.68 0.66 -21.45
N ALA A 159 3.02 0.57 -20.16
CA ALA A 159 4.32 0.13 -19.67
C ALA A 159 4.69 -1.30 -20.10
N ASN A 160 3.70 -2.10 -20.51
CA ASN A 160 3.87 -3.50 -20.91
C ASN A 160 3.64 -3.74 -22.41
N GLY A 161 3.26 -2.72 -23.18
CA GLY A 161 3.03 -2.83 -24.62
C GLY A 161 1.83 -3.72 -24.96
N LEU A 162 0.78 -3.69 -24.13
CA LEU A 162 -0.43 -4.48 -24.31
C LEU A 162 -1.46 -3.72 -25.17
N GLY A 163 -2.26 -4.47 -25.92
CA GLY A 163 -3.20 -3.92 -26.90
C GLY A 163 -4.42 -3.25 -26.27
N SER A 164 -4.83 -3.67 -25.08
CA SER A 164 -6.00 -3.14 -24.37
C SER A 164 -5.88 -3.32 -22.85
N VAL A 165 -6.70 -2.58 -22.09
CA VAL A 165 -6.87 -2.79 -20.65
C VAL A 165 -7.49 -4.16 -20.33
N ASP A 166 -8.26 -4.73 -21.26
CA ASP A 166 -8.77 -6.10 -21.13
C ASP A 166 -7.63 -7.13 -21.16
N GLU A 167 -6.58 -6.94 -21.97
CA GLU A 167 -5.40 -7.82 -21.96
C GLU A 167 -4.69 -7.76 -20.58
N VAL A 168 -4.69 -6.59 -19.92
CA VAL A 168 -4.19 -6.46 -18.53
C VAL A 168 -5.04 -7.30 -17.58
N ARG A 169 -6.37 -7.17 -17.64
CA ARG A 169 -7.30 -7.94 -16.82
C ARG A 169 -7.09 -9.44 -17.01
N ASP A 170 -7.03 -9.89 -18.25
CA ASP A 170 -6.93 -11.31 -18.58
C ASP A 170 -5.61 -11.91 -18.07
N ILE A 171 -4.50 -11.16 -18.16
CA ILE A 171 -3.21 -11.55 -17.55
C ILE A 171 -3.33 -11.62 -16.01
N VAL A 172 -3.94 -10.62 -15.38
CA VAL A 172 -4.09 -10.60 -13.92
C VAL A 172 -4.96 -11.75 -13.41
N MET A 173 -6.07 -12.02 -14.09
CA MET A 173 -7.02 -13.07 -13.70
C MET A 173 -6.49 -14.48 -13.98
N SER A 174 -5.65 -14.67 -15.00
CA SER A 174 -5.07 -15.97 -15.34
C SER A 174 -3.84 -16.35 -14.50
N ALA A 175 -3.27 -15.39 -13.78
CA ALA A 175 -2.06 -15.59 -13.01
C ALA A 175 -2.25 -16.45 -11.76
N GLN A 176 -1.17 -17.16 -11.40
CA GLN A 176 -0.99 -17.78 -10.10
C GLN A 176 0.07 -16.99 -9.34
N TYR A 177 -0.35 -16.29 -8.29
CA TYR A 177 0.53 -15.43 -7.52
C TYR A 177 1.06 -16.18 -6.29
N MET A 178 2.35 -16.49 -6.28
CA MET A 178 3.00 -17.09 -5.12
C MET A 178 3.30 -16.02 -4.08
N VAL A 179 2.81 -16.22 -2.85
CA VAL A 179 3.10 -15.36 -1.69
C VAL A 179 4.54 -15.59 -1.24
N LEU A 180 5.38 -14.57 -1.40
CA LEU A 180 6.80 -14.60 -1.02
C LEU A 180 7.00 -14.04 0.39
N GLY A 181 6.31 -12.96 0.73
CA GLY A 181 6.38 -12.32 2.06
C GLY A 181 5.00 -11.94 2.56
N LEU A 182 4.92 -11.63 3.86
CA LEU A 182 3.73 -11.10 4.51
C LEU A 182 4.08 -9.78 5.20
N GLY A 183 3.11 -8.86 5.25
CA GLY A 183 3.30 -7.51 5.79
C GLY A 183 3.78 -6.47 4.77
N ASP A 184 3.45 -6.61 3.46
CA ASP A 184 3.71 -5.61 2.39
C ASP A 184 2.39 -4.99 1.88
N VAL A 185 1.75 -4.07 2.60
CA VAL A 185 2.15 -3.51 3.90
C VAL A 185 1.12 -3.79 4.99
N TYR A 186 1.61 -4.15 6.19
CA TYR A 186 0.85 -4.45 7.41
C TYR A 186 -0.02 -5.72 7.34
N LEU A 187 -0.46 -6.18 8.51
CA LEU A 187 -1.56 -7.14 8.72
C LEU A 187 -1.70 -8.26 7.68
N GLY A 188 -0.64 -9.04 7.46
CA GLY A 188 -0.69 -10.20 6.56
C GLY A 188 -0.77 -9.88 5.07
N ALA A 189 -0.64 -8.60 4.67
CA ALA A 189 -0.59 -8.18 3.26
C ALA A 189 0.52 -8.93 2.50
N PRO A 190 0.21 -9.67 1.44
CA PRO A 190 1.22 -10.47 0.75
C PRO A 190 2.11 -9.59 -0.12
N ALA A 191 3.40 -9.87 -0.14
CA ALA A 191 4.25 -9.60 -1.30
C ALA A 191 4.25 -10.87 -2.15
N ALA A 192 3.51 -10.88 -3.25
CA ALA A 192 3.36 -12.05 -4.11
C ALA A 192 3.89 -11.80 -5.51
N ALA A 193 4.22 -12.86 -6.26
CA ALA A 193 4.65 -12.72 -7.65
C ALA A 193 4.06 -13.84 -8.53
N PRO A 194 3.73 -13.55 -9.80
CA PRO A 194 3.31 -14.57 -10.74
C PRO A 194 4.37 -15.65 -10.95
N LEU A 195 3.93 -16.91 -10.89
CA LEU A 195 4.76 -18.08 -11.20
C LEU A 195 5.23 -18.08 -12.65
N ASP A 196 4.32 -17.80 -13.57
CA ASP A 196 4.62 -17.63 -15.00
C ASP A 196 5.21 -16.24 -15.24
N PRO A 197 6.45 -16.12 -15.76
CA PRO A 197 7.04 -14.83 -16.09
C PRO A 197 6.25 -13.99 -17.09
N ARG A 198 5.40 -14.60 -17.92
CA ARG A 198 4.52 -13.89 -18.86
C ARG A 198 3.40 -13.12 -18.16
N HIS A 199 3.15 -13.40 -16.88
CA HIS A 199 2.15 -12.69 -16.09
C HIS A 199 2.75 -11.59 -15.19
N ARG A 200 4.08 -11.42 -15.21
CA ARG A 200 4.79 -10.41 -14.43
C ARG A 200 4.72 -9.05 -15.13
N LEU A 201 3.58 -8.39 -15.01
CA LEU A 201 3.38 -7.04 -15.53
C LEU A 201 4.31 -6.06 -14.81
N MET A 202 5.15 -5.36 -15.57
CA MET A 202 6.10 -4.38 -15.07
C MET A 202 5.39 -3.06 -14.79
N THR A 203 5.66 -2.49 -13.63
CA THR A 203 5.14 -1.18 -13.26
C THR A 203 6.04 -0.51 -12.22
N THR A 204 5.79 0.76 -11.91
CA THR A 204 6.46 1.47 -10.83
C THR A 204 5.62 1.50 -9.57
N LYS A 205 6.26 1.77 -8.43
CA LYS A 205 5.53 2.28 -7.28
C LYS A 205 5.27 3.78 -7.46
N TYR A 206 4.22 4.28 -6.83
CA TYR A 206 3.89 5.69 -6.75
C TYR A 206 5.05 6.51 -6.20
N ASN A 207 5.20 7.74 -6.70
CA ASN A 207 6.14 8.72 -6.22
C ASN A 207 5.50 10.14 -6.13
N PRO A 208 5.26 10.66 -4.92
CA PRO A 208 5.35 9.98 -3.62
C PRO A 208 4.23 8.95 -3.44
N ALA A 209 4.32 8.09 -2.42
CA ALA A 209 3.29 7.08 -2.14
C ALA A 209 1.96 7.72 -1.68
N ARG A 210 0.83 7.02 -1.91
CA ARG A 210 -0.47 7.43 -1.39
C ARG A 210 -0.48 7.39 0.13
N THR A 211 -1.23 8.29 0.74
CA THR A 211 -1.52 8.33 2.18
C THR A 211 -2.63 7.37 2.59
N TRP A 212 -3.52 7.00 1.67
CA TRP A 212 -4.65 6.10 1.91
C TRP A 212 -4.87 5.14 0.73
N THR A 213 -5.36 3.94 1.05
CA THR A 213 -5.77 2.88 0.13
C THR A 213 -6.71 1.98 0.93
N ALA A 214 -7.89 1.68 0.38
CA ALA A 214 -8.91 0.89 1.08
C ALA A 214 -8.45 -0.56 1.35
N GLU A 215 -8.88 -1.12 2.47
CA GLU A 215 -8.68 -2.54 2.80
C GLU A 215 -9.25 -3.47 1.71
N GLY A 216 -8.48 -4.51 1.41
CA GLY A 216 -8.78 -5.50 0.37
C GLY A 216 -8.39 -5.05 -1.03
N THR A 217 -7.89 -3.82 -1.21
CA THR A 217 -7.42 -3.36 -2.53
C THR A 217 -6.28 -4.25 -3.01
N VAL A 218 -6.27 -4.58 -4.30
CA VAL A 218 -5.21 -5.33 -4.97
C VAL A 218 -4.37 -4.38 -5.80
N GLY A 219 -3.06 -4.47 -5.66
CA GLY A 219 -2.13 -3.63 -6.41
C GLY A 219 -0.94 -4.38 -6.99
N ILE A 220 -0.30 -3.80 -8.00
CA ILE A 220 0.92 -4.28 -8.66
C ILE A 220 2.01 -3.23 -8.51
N GLY A 221 3.22 -3.62 -8.10
CA GLY A 221 4.33 -2.70 -7.86
C GLY A 221 5.65 -3.36 -8.24
N GLY A 222 6.36 -2.81 -9.24
CA GLY A 222 7.41 -3.57 -9.90
C GLY A 222 6.77 -4.72 -10.67
N THR A 223 7.09 -5.95 -10.29
CA THR A 223 6.44 -7.18 -10.79
C THR A 223 5.68 -7.93 -9.69
N TYR A 224 5.59 -7.34 -8.49
CA TYR A 224 4.92 -7.91 -7.33
C TYR A 224 3.46 -7.51 -7.30
N MET A 225 2.64 -8.38 -6.71
CA MET A 225 1.25 -8.14 -6.38
C MET A 225 1.10 -8.07 -4.86
N CYS A 226 0.27 -7.15 -4.37
CA CYS A 226 -0.13 -7.09 -2.97
C CYS A 226 -1.66 -7.02 -2.80
N VAL A 227 -2.11 -7.39 -1.60
CA VAL A 227 -3.47 -7.15 -1.12
C VAL A 227 -3.36 -6.35 0.17
N TYR A 228 -3.97 -5.17 0.24
CA TYR A 228 -3.90 -4.30 1.40
C TYR A 228 -4.72 -4.89 2.56
N GLY A 229 -4.07 -5.28 3.66
CA GLY A 229 -4.72 -5.95 4.80
C GLY A 229 -5.56 -5.03 5.71
N MET A 230 -5.43 -3.72 5.53
CA MET A 230 -6.17 -2.66 6.22
C MET A 230 -6.19 -1.39 5.38
N ASP A 231 -6.99 -0.40 5.80
CA ASP A 231 -6.86 0.96 5.29
C ASP A 231 -5.46 1.49 5.63
N SER A 232 -4.67 1.83 4.61
CA SER A 232 -3.27 2.19 4.83
C SER A 232 -2.65 3.01 3.69
N PRO A 233 -1.51 3.68 3.93
CA PRO A 233 -0.67 4.21 2.87
C PRO A 233 -0.23 3.11 1.89
N GLY A 234 0.00 3.47 0.62
CA GLY A 234 0.29 2.49 -0.41
C GLY A 234 1.02 3.04 -1.62
N GLY A 235 1.98 2.27 -2.13
CA GLY A 235 2.77 2.63 -3.31
C GLY A 235 2.43 1.82 -4.56
N TYR A 236 1.64 0.75 -4.50
CA TYR A 236 1.42 -0.12 -5.66
C TYR A 236 0.37 0.49 -6.60
N GLN A 237 0.46 0.19 -7.89
CA GLN A 237 -0.57 0.52 -8.87
C GLN A 237 -1.83 -0.30 -8.63
N LEU A 238 -2.97 0.34 -8.53
CA LEU A 238 -4.21 -0.30 -8.12
C LEU A 238 -4.94 -0.93 -9.32
N VAL A 239 -5.47 -2.15 -9.15
CA VAL A 239 -6.16 -2.88 -10.23
C VAL A 239 -7.55 -3.39 -9.87
N GLY A 240 -7.87 -3.49 -8.58
CA GLY A 240 -9.16 -3.99 -8.12
C GLY A 240 -9.23 -4.17 -6.61
N ARG A 241 -10.24 -4.91 -6.14
CA ARG A 241 -10.46 -5.19 -4.72
C ARG A 241 -10.92 -6.62 -4.48
N THR A 242 -10.53 -7.19 -3.33
CA THR A 242 -10.86 -8.55 -2.91
C THR A 242 -11.38 -8.57 -1.46
N LEU A 243 -11.48 -9.77 -0.89
CA LEU A 243 -11.90 -10.02 0.49
C LEU A 243 -10.86 -9.55 1.51
N PRO A 244 -11.27 -9.30 2.76
CA PRO A 244 -10.33 -9.08 3.86
C PRO A 244 -9.44 -10.29 4.08
N ILE A 245 -8.13 -10.07 4.05
CA ILE A 245 -7.11 -11.10 4.28
C ILE A 245 -6.62 -11.14 5.74
N TRP A 246 -7.17 -10.28 6.60
CA TRP A 246 -6.87 -10.20 8.02
C TRP A 246 -8.14 -10.29 8.87
N ALA A 247 -8.11 -11.11 9.91
CA ALA A 247 -9.14 -11.20 10.92
C ALA A 247 -8.75 -10.36 12.14
N GLY A 248 -9.66 -9.49 12.57
CA GLY A 248 -9.52 -8.80 13.86
C GLY A 248 -9.47 -9.79 15.03
N VAL A 249 -8.86 -9.35 16.14
CA VAL A 249 -8.46 -10.11 17.36
C VAL A 249 -9.60 -10.90 18.06
N ARG A 250 -10.84 -10.80 17.60
CA ARG A 250 -12.02 -11.43 18.20
C ARG A 250 -12.75 -12.42 17.29
N THR A 251 -12.21 -12.72 16.11
CA THR A 251 -12.95 -13.47 15.08
C THR A 251 -12.33 -14.82 14.80
N ARG A 252 -12.93 -15.90 15.34
CA ARG A 252 -12.72 -17.27 14.87
C ARG A 252 -13.55 -17.50 13.62
N ARG A 253 -13.18 -16.83 12.53
CA ARG A 253 -13.86 -16.98 11.23
C ARG A 253 -13.46 -18.31 10.59
N ARG A 254 -14.42 -19.02 9.99
CA ARG A 254 -14.21 -20.28 9.24
C ARG A 254 -13.15 -20.14 8.15
N ALA A 255 -13.10 -18.98 7.49
CA ALA A 255 -12.10 -18.66 6.48
C ALA A 255 -10.65 -18.63 7.03
N PHE A 256 -10.45 -18.39 8.33
CA PHE A 256 -9.14 -18.26 8.96
C PHE A 256 -8.84 -19.54 9.76
N THR A 257 -8.21 -20.49 9.07
CA THR A 257 -7.87 -21.79 9.66
C THR A 257 -6.60 -21.72 10.51
N GLY A 258 -6.61 -22.40 11.66
CA GLY A 258 -5.45 -22.48 12.57
C GLY A 258 -5.43 -21.45 13.70
N GLY A 259 -6.38 -20.52 13.73
CA GLY A 259 -6.47 -19.49 14.78
C GLY A 259 -5.58 -18.27 14.55
N ASP A 260 -4.80 -18.26 13.47
CA ASP A 260 -4.01 -17.12 13.04
C ASP A 260 -4.90 -16.00 12.46
N PRO A 261 -4.56 -14.72 12.71
CA PRO A 261 -5.32 -13.61 12.17
C PRO A 261 -5.04 -13.32 10.69
N TRP A 262 -4.01 -13.90 10.07
CA TRP A 262 -3.72 -13.76 8.64
C TRP A 262 -4.24 -14.95 7.83
N LEU A 263 -4.91 -14.67 6.69
CA LEU A 263 -5.45 -15.69 5.80
C LEU A 263 -4.35 -16.43 5.02
N LEU A 264 -3.41 -15.65 4.49
CA LEU A 264 -2.38 -16.08 3.56
C LEU A 264 -1.12 -16.51 4.30
N ARG A 265 -0.45 -17.55 3.78
CA ARG A 265 0.79 -18.11 4.31
C ARG A 265 1.89 -18.03 3.26
N PHE A 266 3.13 -18.16 3.69
CA PHE A 266 4.25 -18.26 2.76
C PHE A 266 4.01 -19.40 1.76
N PHE A 267 4.29 -19.10 0.49
CA PHE A 267 4.12 -19.98 -0.66
C PHE A 267 2.69 -20.37 -1.01
N ASP A 268 1.65 -19.79 -0.39
CA ASP A 268 0.32 -19.88 -0.98
C ASP A 268 0.32 -19.35 -2.42
N ARG A 269 -0.49 -19.98 -3.28
CA ARG A 269 -0.73 -19.56 -4.65
C ARG A 269 -2.12 -18.97 -4.75
N ILE A 270 -2.19 -17.65 -4.86
CA ILE A 270 -3.46 -16.94 -5.03
C ILE A 270 -3.89 -17.05 -6.49
N ARG A 271 -5.16 -17.38 -6.68
CA ARG A 271 -5.87 -17.30 -7.97
C ARG A 271 -7.09 -16.42 -7.81
N TYR A 272 -7.33 -15.57 -8.80
CA TYR A 272 -8.51 -14.72 -8.81
C TYR A 272 -9.59 -15.29 -9.72
N HIS A 273 -10.84 -15.08 -9.34
CA HIS A 273 -11.99 -15.20 -10.22
C HIS A 273 -12.75 -13.86 -10.25
N PRO A 274 -13.24 -13.43 -11.41
CA PRO A 274 -13.90 -12.14 -11.55
C PRO A 274 -15.26 -12.14 -10.84
N VAL A 275 -15.55 -11.06 -10.12
CA VAL A 275 -16.88 -10.75 -9.56
C VAL A 275 -17.22 -9.28 -9.81
N SER A 276 -18.49 -8.90 -9.71
CA SER A 276 -18.86 -7.48 -9.72
C SER A 276 -18.55 -6.80 -8.37
N ALA A 277 -18.53 -5.47 -8.32
CA ALA A 277 -18.38 -4.73 -7.06
C ALA A 277 -19.54 -4.99 -6.08
N GLU A 278 -20.75 -5.18 -6.59
CA GLU A 278 -21.93 -5.53 -5.80
C GLU A 278 -21.80 -6.95 -5.22
N GLU A 279 -21.39 -7.91 -6.04
CA GLU A 279 -21.14 -9.29 -5.61
C GLU A 279 -20.01 -9.36 -4.59
N LEU A 280 -18.91 -8.63 -4.79
CA LEU A 280 -17.84 -8.53 -3.80
C LEU A 280 -18.36 -7.95 -2.48
N THR A 281 -19.19 -6.91 -2.52
CA THR A 281 -19.81 -6.32 -1.33
C THR A 281 -20.66 -7.37 -0.58
N HIS A 282 -21.44 -8.16 -1.31
CA HIS A 282 -22.20 -9.27 -0.73
C HIS A 282 -21.26 -10.32 -0.09
N LEU A 283 -20.24 -10.79 -0.79
CA LEU A 283 -19.28 -11.77 -0.27
C LEU A 283 -18.54 -11.27 0.98
N ARG A 284 -18.16 -9.98 1.01
CA ARG A 284 -17.56 -9.34 2.18
C ARG A 284 -18.52 -9.33 3.38
N SER A 285 -19.83 -9.15 3.14
CA SER A 285 -20.85 -9.24 4.19
C SER A 285 -21.05 -10.66 4.71
N GLU A 286 -21.03 -11.67 3.83
CA GLU A 286 -21.10 -13.08 4.21
C GLU A 286 -19.87 -13.50 5.02
N MET A 287 -18.67 -13.04 4.64
CA MET A 287 -17.43 -13.29 5.37
C MET A 287 -17.43 -12.61 6.75
N ALA A 288 -17.94 -11.38 6.85
CA ALA A 288 -18.08 -10.69 8.12
C ALA A 288 -19.04 -11.42 9.07
N ALA A 289 -20.08 -12.04 8.53
CA ALA A 289 -21.06 -12.83 9.27
C ALA A 289 -20.68 -14.31 9.46
N ASP A 290 -19.45 -14.70 9.12
CA ASP A 290 -18.93 -16.07 9.22
C ASP A 290 -19.74 -17.13 8.43
N ARG A 291 -20.30 -16.73 7.28
CA ARG A 291 -21.07 -17.59 6.38
C ARG A 291 -20.37 -17.91 5.06
N LEU A 292 -19.25 -17.24 4.77
CA LEU A 292 -18.45 -17.51 3.58
C LEU A 292 -17.42 -18.62 3.85
N GLU A 293 -17.45 -19.66 3.02
CA GLU A 293 -16.40 -20.67 2.93
C GLU A 293 -15.50 -20.37 1.74
N LEU A 294 -14.19 -20.32 1.94
CA LEU A 294 -13.22 -20.07 0.88
C LEU A 294 -12.74 -21.38 0.27
N ASP A 295 -12.61 -21.42 -1.06
CA ASP A 295 -11.97 -22.52 -1.77
C ASP A 295 -10.45 -22.43 -1.60
N ILE A 296 -9.95 -23.18 -0.62
CA ILE A 296 -8.53 -23.34 -0.31
C ILE A 296 -8.16 -24.81 -0.47
N ARG A 297 -7.32 -25.10 -1.46
CA ARG A 297 -6.93 -26.47 -1.81
C ARG A 297 -5.51 -26.75 -1.33
N PRO A 298 -5.27 -27.85 -0.59
CA PRO A 298 -3.90 -28.22 -0.20
C PRO A 298 -3.09 -28.62 -1.43
N GLY A 299 -1.77 -28.45 -1.33
CA GLY A 299 -0.84 -28.81 -2.39
C GLY A 299 0.59 -28.50 -1.99
N GLU A 300 1.50 -28.69 -2.94
CA GLU A 300 2.93 -28.43 -2.78
C GLU A 300 3.45 -27.63 -3.98
N PHE A 301 4.60 -27.00 -3.81
CA PHE A 301 5.36 -26.35 -4.88
C PHE A 301 6.78 -26.92 -4.90
N SER A 302 7.19 -27.42 -6.07
CA SER A 302 8.52 -27.95 -6.33
C SER A 302 9.31 -26.97 -7.19
N LEU A 303 10.52 -26.58 -6.76
CA LEU A 303 11.36 -25.69 -7.57
C LEU A 303 11.76 -26.34 -8.88
N ARG A 304 12.12 -27.63 -8.84
CA ARG A 304 12.49 -28.42 -10.03
C ARG A 304 11.39 -28.40 -11.10
N GLU A 305 10.15 -28.62 -10.70
CA GLU A 305 9.02 -28.60 -11.65
C GLU A 305 8.79 -27.20 -12.25
N HIS A 306 9.05 -26.15 -11.47
CA HIS A 306 9.00 -24.77 -11.96
C HIS A 306 10.14 -24.47 -12.94
N GLU A 307 11.36 -24.89 -12.65
CA GLU A 307 12.52 -24.77 -13.55
C GLU A 307 12.31 -25.53 -14.87
N ASP A 308 11.72 -26.73 -14.80
CA ASP A 308 11.34 -27.51 -15.98
C ASP A 308 10.29 -26.78 -16.82
N MET A 309 9.29 -26.15 -16.17
CA MET A 309 8.30 -25.30 -16.85
C MET A 309 8.97 -24.08 -17.51
N LEU A 310 9.89 -23.40 -16.83
CA LEU A 310 10.62 -22.26 -17.39
C LEU A 310 11.45 -22.65 -18.62
N THR A 311 12.07 -23.83 -18.57
CA THR A 311 12.87 -24.38 -19.68
C THR A 311 11.99 -24.71 -20.88
N ARG A 312 10.86 -25.39 -20.63
CA ARG A 312 9.90 -25.76 -21.68
C ARG A 312 9.29 -24.52 -22.36
N ASP A 313 9.00 -23.48 -21.59
CA ASP A 313 8.32 -22.27 -22.06
C ASP A 313 9.31 -21.11 -22.34
N ALA A 314 10.61 -21.39 -22.48
CA ALA A 314 11.66 -20.36 -22.58
C ALA A 314 11.43 -19.36 -23.73
N ASP A 315 11.09 -19.85 -24.93
CA ASP A 315 10.86 -19.02 -26.11
C ASP A 315 9.66 -18.06 -25.95
N PRO A 316 8.44 -18.52 -25.59
CA PRO A 316 7.33 -17.59 -25.37
C PRO A 316 7.55 -16.64 -24.20
N ILE A 317 8.27 -17.06 -23.14
CA ILE A 317 8.68 -16.16 -22.05
C ILE A 317 9.61 -15.06 -22.57
N ALA A 318 10.62 -15.41 -23.37
CA ALA A 318 11.56 -14.45 -23.95
C ALA A 318 10.86 -13.45 -24.87
N ALA A 319 9.94 -13.93 -25.73
CA ALA A 319 9.15 -13.06 -26.60
C ALA A 319 8.30 -12.05 -25.82
N PHE A 320 7.63 -12.50 -24.75
CA PHE A 320 6.84 -11.61 -23.88
C PHE A 320 7.73 -10.54 -23.22
N ARG A 321 8.87 -10.94 -22.64
CA ARG A 321 9.80 -10.03 -21.99
C ARG A 321 10.40 -9.01 -22.96
N ALA A 322 10.71 -9.41 -24.19
CA ALA A 322 11.23 -8.50 -25.20
C ALA A 322 10.21 -7.40 -25.59
N ARG A 323 8.93 -7.78 -25.75
CA ARG A 323 7.82 -6.83 -25.98
C ARG A 323 7.70 -5.85 -24.81
N GLN A 324 7.64 -6.38 -23.59
CA GLN A 324 7.53 -5.59 -22.37
C GLN A 324 8.71 -4.63 -22.20
N ALA A 325 9.96 -5.09 -22.40
CA ALA A 325 11.15 -4.26 -22.25
C ALA A 325 11.17 -3.08 -23.24
N THR A 326 10.78 -3.33 -24.49
CA THR A 326 10.66 -2.27 -25.51
C THR A 326 9.65 -1.21 -25.08
N ALA A 327 8.48 -1.64 -24.58
CA ALA A 327 7.43 -0.72 -24.14
C ALA A 327 7.84 0.07 -22.89
N PHE A 328 8.48 -0.58 -21.92
CA PHE A 328 8.93 0.05 -20.69
C PHE A 328 10.02 1.09 -20.93
N GLU A 329 10.98 0.83 -21.81
CA GLU A 329 11.98 1.83 -22.19
C GLU A 329 11.36 3.03 -22.91
N ALA A 330 10.35 2.80 -23.78
CA ALA A 330 9.62 3.89 -24.42
C ALA A 330 8.86 4.75 -23.39
N GLU A 331 8.18 4.13 -22.43
CA GLU A 331 7.48 4.82 -21.34
C GLU A 331 8.48 5.62 -20.48
N ARG A 332 9.61 5.02 -20.09
CA ARG A 332 10.68 5.69 -19.33
C ARG A 332 11.27 6.89 -20.09
N ALA A 333 11.52 6.76 -21.39
CA ALA A 333 12.03 7.85 -22.20
C ALA A 333 11.02 9.01 -22.30
N ALA A 334 9.72 8.70 -22.39
CA ALA A 334 8.67 9.72 -22.36
C ALA A 334 8.64 10.49 -21.02
N TRP A 335 8.86 9.78 -19.90
CA TRP A 335 8.94 10.41 -18.58
C TRP A 335 10.17 11.30 -18.42
N GLU A 336 11.31 10.86 -18.92
CA GLU A 336 12.54 11.66 -18.94
C GLU A 336 12.33 12.94 -19.74
N ALA A 337 11.71 12.85 -20.93
CA ALA A 337 11.36 14.01 -21.75
C ALA A 337 10.34 14.94 -21.06
N ALA A 338 9.45 14.41 -20.22
CA ALA A 338 8.49 15.17 -19.43
C ALA A 338 9.08 15.76 -18.12
N GLY A 339 10.35 15.48 -17.81
CA GLY A 339 11.01 16.00 -16.61
C GLY A 339 10.65 15.27 -15.31
N GLU A 340 10.15 14.03 -15.39
CA GLU A 340 9.70 13.24 -14.23
C GLU A 340 10.80 13.02 -13.18
N PHE A 341 12.06 12.97 -13.62
CA PHE A 341 13.22 12.73 -12.76
C PHE A 341 13.86 14.01 -12.21
N ALA A 342 13.33 15.19 -12.57
CA ALA A 342 13.81 16.46 -12.03
C ALA A 342 13.36 16.65 -10.58
N THR A 343 14.23 17.24 -9.75
CA THR A 343 13.89 17.57 -8.36
C THR A 343 12.78 18.62 -8.36
N ARG A 344 11.60 18.26 -7.87
CA ARG A 344 10.48 19.20 -7.74
C ARG A 344 10.67 20.02 -6.46
N GLU A 345 10.71 21.35 -6.60
CA GLU A 345 10.66 22.24 -5.43
C GLU A 345 9.24 22.17 -4.84
N GLU A 346 9.14 21.81 -3.56
CA GLU A 346 7.87 21.87 -2.83
C GLU A 346 7.42 23.33 -2.78
N ALA A 347 6.24 23.62 -3.33
CA ALA A 347 5.64 24.94 -3.26
C ALA A 347 5.23 25.24 -1.81
N VAL A 348 6.13 25.86 -1.05
CA VAL A 348 5.81 26.42 0.27
C VAL A 348 4.98 27.68 0.06
N GLY A 349 3.66 27.49 -0.03
CA GLY A 349 2.69 28.57 -0.15
C GLY A 349 2.22 29.10 1.20
N ALA A 350 2.02 30.42 1.25
CA ALA A 350 1.16 31.16 2.18
C ALA A 350 1.77 31.66 3.51
N GLY A 351 2.64 32.68 3.40
CA GLY A 351 2.83 33.68 4.47
C GLY A 351 2.15 35.04 4.20
N ALA A 352 1.53 35.24 3.03
CA ALA A 352 1.09 36.57 2.57
C ALA A 352 -0.43 36.81 2.55
N ALA A 353 -1.27 35.82 2.90
CA ALA A 353 -2.73 35.88 2.74
C ALA A 353 -3.53 36.27 4.00
N GLU A 354 -2.94 36.20 5.20
CA GLU A 354 -3.68 36.39 6.46
C GLU A 354 -4.15 37.84 6.70
N ASP A 355 -3.29 38.83 6.44
CA ASP A 355 -3.57 40.24 6.75
C ASP A 355 -4.62 40.85 5.80
N ASP A 356 -4.68 40.41 4.53
CA ASP A 356 -5.67 40.89 3.55
C ASP A 356 -7.08 40.45 3.91
N VAL A 357 -7.26 39.17 4.27
CA VAL A 357 -8.58 38.58 4.55
C VAL A 357 -9.24 39.23 5.76
N ARG A 358 -8.48 39.50 6.83
CA ARG A 358 -9.03 40.13 8.03
C ARG A 358 -9.42 41.60 7.82
N SER A 359 -8.79 42.27 6.85
CA SER A 359 -9.08 43.67 6.53
C SER A 359 -10.41 43.88 5.79
N ARG A 360 -10.93 42.83 5.14
CA ARG A 360 -12.12 42.87 4.26
C ARG A 360 -13.36 42.18 4.85
N LEU A 361 -13.35 41.87 6.15
CA LEU A 361 -14.46 41.18 6.82
C LEU A 361 -15.75 42.02 6.82
N PRO A 362 -16.89 41.49 6.32
CA PRO A 362 -18.18 42.12 6.49
C PRO A 362 -18.57 42.28 7.96
N GLU A 363 -19.42 43.26 8.28
CA GLU A 363 -19.87 43.50 9.66
C GLU A 363 -20.62 42.28 10.22
N GLY A 364 -20.17 41.77 11.37
CA GLY A 364 -20.71 40.55 11.99
C GLY A 364 -20.21 39.22 11.38
N ALA A 365 -19.28 39.26 10.43
CA ALA A 365 -18.60 38.07 9.92
C ALA A 365 -17.36 37.71 10.75
N THR A 366 -17.01 36.42 10.72
CA THR A 366 -15.84 35.84 11.39
C THR A 366 -15.10 34.92 10.42
N VAL A 367 -13.85 34.57 10.75
CA VAL A 367 -13.03 33.68 9.93
C VAL A 367 -12.99 32.30 10.58
N VAL A 368 -13.14 31.26 9.76
CA VAL A 368 -12.76 29.89 10.11
C VAL A 368 -11.33 29.66 9.62
N GLU A 369 -10.44 29.28 10.52
CA GLU A 369 -9.01 29.10 10.26
C GLU A 369 -8.63 27.61 10.25
N ALA A 370 -7.55 27.28 9.56
CA ALA A 370 -6.99 25.94 9.53
C ALA A 370 -6.39 25.58 10.91
N PRO A 371 -6.87 24.53 11.58
CA PRO A 371 -6.35 24.16 12.91
C PRO A 371 -4.92 23.60 12.86
N MET A 372 -4.46 23.18 11.68
CA MET A 372 -3.12 22.63 11.43
C MET A 372 -2.78 22.75 9.94
N ALA A 373 -1.50 22.57 9.61
CA ALA A 373 -1.07 22.49 8.21
C ALA A 373 -1.56 21.19 7.55
N GLY A 374 -1.97 21.27 6.29
CA GLY A 374 -2.49 20.14 5.53
C GLY A 374 -2.90 20.54 4.11
N ALA A 375 -3.57 19.63 3.40
CA ALA A 375 -4.14 19.88 2.09
C ALA A 375 -5.68 19.81 2.14
N VAL A 376 -6.38 20.66 1.40
CA VAL A 376 -7.85 20.65 1.35
C VAL A 376 -8.31 19.48 0.49
N TRP A 377 -8.98 18.49 1.09
CA TRP A 377 -9.50 17.32 0.38
C TRP A 377 -10.77 17.65 -0.40
N LYS A 378 -11.76 18.19 0.30
CA LYS A 378 -13.05 18.56 -0.31
C LYS A 378 -13.70 19.69 0.46
N VAL A 379 -14.47 20.49 -0.27
CA VAL A 379 -15.35 21.52 0.29
C VAL A 379 -16.76 20.94 0.35
N GLU A 380 -17.29 20.79 1.55
CA GLU A 380 -18.63 20.21 1.80
C GLU A 380 -19.72 21.28 1.74
N VAL A 381 -19.39 22.51 2.15
CA VAL A 381 -20.32 23.64 2.17
C VAL A 381 -19.75 24.78 1.31
N PRO A 382 -20.30 25.02 0.11
CA PRO A 382 -19.80 26.05 -0.78
C PRO A 382 -20.18 27.46 -0.32
N THR A 383 -19.55 28.46 -0.92
CA THR A 383 -19.90 29.88 -0.77
C THR A 383 -21.41 30.11 -0.95
N GLY A 384 -22.02 30.82 -0.01
CA GLY A 384 -23.44 31.18 -0.01
C GLY A 384 -24.37 30.20 0.71
N ALA A 385 -23.91 28.98 1.02
CA ALA A 385 -24.68 27.96 1.73
C ALA A 385 -24.63 28.12 3.26
N SER A 386 -25.61 27.53 3.96
CA SER A 386 -25.68 27.52 5.42
C SER A 386 -25.28 26.15 5.98
N ALA A 387 -24.67 26.14 7.15
CA ALA A 387 -24.23 24.95 7.85
C ALA A 387 -24.72 25.00 9.31
N ALA A 388 -25.24 23.88 9.80
CA ALA A 388 -25.58 23.73 11.22
C ALA A 388 -24.31 23.55 12.07
N ALA A 389 -24.40 23.87 13.36
CA ALA A 389 -23.33 23.60 14.32
C ALA A 389 -22.86 22.13 14.23
N GLY A 390 -21.53 21.94 14.13
CA GLY A 390 -20.90 20.63 14.01
C GLY A 390 -20.85 20.05 12.59
N ALA A 391 -21.56 20.63 11.61
CA ALA A 391 -21.45 20.21 10.21
C ALA A 391 -20.03 20.49 9.67
N ALA A 392 -19.50 19.59 8.84
CA ALA A 392 -18.20 19.79 8.21
C ALA A 392 -18.34 20.86 7.11
N LEU A 393 -17.53 21.90 7.16
CA LEU A 393 -17.46 22.94 6.13
C LEU A 393 -16.56 22.49 4.98
N LEU A 394 -15.42 21.90 5.33
CA LEU A 394 -14.46 21.27 4.44
C LEU A 394 -13.70 20.17 5.21
N VAL A 395 -12.98 19.33 4.47
CA VAL A 395 -12.12 18.29 5.04
C VAL A 395 -10.68 18.57 4.65
N LEU A 396 -9.77 18.60 5.63
CA LEU A 396 -8.33 18.64 5.41
C LEU A 396 -7.75 17.22 5.44
N GLU A 397 -6.75 16.94 4.63
CA GLU A 397 -5.80 15.86 4.88
C GLU A 397 -4.57 16.44 5.58
N ALA A 398 -4.43 16.06 6.85
CA ALA A 398 -3.29 16.44 7.67
C ALA A 398 -2.79 15.21 8.40
N MET A 399 -1.46 15.02 8.45
CA MET A 399 -0.84 13.87 9.12
C MET A 399 -1.42 12.50 8.66
N LYS A 400 -1.75 12.38 7.36
CA LYS A 400 -2.36 11.19 6.74
C LYS A 400 -3.76 10.82 7.28
N MET A 401 -4.46 11.77 7.89
CA MET A 401 -5.82 11.59 8.39
C MET A 401 -6.76 12.66 7.83
N GLU A 402 -8.01 12.27 7.59
CA GLU A 402 -9.08 13.22 7.29
C GLU A 402 -9.48 13.97 8.56
N THR A 403 -9.39 15.29 8.50
CA THR A 403 -9.71 16.19 9.60
C THR A 403 -10.79 17.16 9.12
N PRO A 404 -12.08 16.89 9.44
CA PRO A 404 -13.15 17.81 9.09
C PRO A 404 -13.02 19.11 9.90
N VAL A 405 -13.01 20.24 9.20
CA VAL A 405 -13.13 21.57 9.83
C VAL A 405 -14.61 21.86 10.00
N ARG A 406 -15.08 21.87 11.25
CA ARG A 406 -16.50 21.91 11.59
C ARG A 406 -16.98 23.32 11.89
N ALA A 407 -18.24 23.59 11.55
CA ALA A 407 -18.94 24.81 11.93
C ALA A 407 -19.07 24.90 13.47
N PRO A 408 -18.56 25.97 14.13
CA PRO A 408 -18.64 26.10 15.58
C PRO A 408 -20.07 26.37 16.09
N HIS A 409 -20.93 26.93 15.25
CA HIS A 409 -22.34 27.21 15.50
C HIS A 409 -23.07 27.23 14.15
N ASP A 410 -24.39 27.38 14.15
CA ASP A 410 -25.14 27.62 12.91
C ASP A 410 -24.59 28.86 12.22
N LEU A 411 -24.29 28.76 10.92
CA LEU A 411 -23.63 29.82 10.17
C LEU A 411 -23.98 29.78 8.69
N ARG A 412 -23.67 30.88 7.99
CA ARG A 412 -23.65 30.94 6.54
C ARG A 412 -22.24 31.19 6.05
N VAL A 413 -21.77 30.42 5.07
CA VAL A 413 -20.49 30.64 4.39
C VAL A 413 -20.66 31.84 3.48
N VAL A 414 -20.01 32.96 3.82
CA VAL A 414 -20.03 34.19 3.01
C VAL A 414 -19.06 34.07 1.84
N GLU A 415 -17.89 33.49 2.10
CA GLU A 415 -16.85 33.25 1.11
C GLU A 415 -16.02 32.03 1.54
N MET A 416 -15.84 31.06 0.66
CA MET A 416 -14.83 30.01 0.81
C MET A 416 -13.53 30.50 0.19
N LEU A 417 -12.45 30.55 0.97
CA LEU A 417 -11.16 31.14 0.59
C LEU A 417 -10.18 30.12 0.00
N VAL A 418 -10.54 28.85 0.04
CA VAL A 418 -9.72 27.73 -0.43
C VAL A 418 -10.54 26.81 -1.33
N GLU A 419 -9.85 26.13 -2.22
CA GLU A 419 -10.44 25.12 -3.11
C GLU A 419 -9.83 23.74 -2.79
N ALA A 420 -10.46 22.67 -3.28
CA ALA A 420 -9.90 21.33 -3.17
C ALA A 420 -8.50 21.28 -3.84
N GLY A 421 -7.55 20.61 -3.19
CA GLY A 421 -6.14 20.54 -3.56
C GLY A 421 -5.26 21.67 -3.06
N ALA A 422 -5.83 22.74 -2.48
CA ALA A 422 -5.02 23.80 -1.89
C ALA A 422 -4.24 23.31 -0.65
N THR A 423 -2.95 23.65 -0.56
CA THR A 423 -2.17 23.46 0.68
C THR A 423 -2.40 24.64 1.61
N VAL A 424 -2.57 24.35 2.91
CA VAL A 424 -2.82 25.35 3.95
C VAL A 424 -1.84 25.22 5.10
N ALA A 425 -1.43 26.36 5.67
CA ALA A 425 -0.66 26.41 6.91
C ALA A 425 -1.59 26.42 8.15
N ALA A 426 -1.06 26.07 9.32
CA ALA A 426 -1.80 26.24 10.58
C ALA A 426 -2.09 27.73 10.82
N GLY A 427 -3.34 28.08 11.15
CA GLY A 427 -3.82 29.46 11.31
C GLY A 427 -4.38 30.10 10.04
N GLN A 428 -4.08 29.54 8.86
CA GLN A 428 -4.48 30.14 7.59
C GLN A 428 -6.02 30.24 7.47
N PRO A 429 -6.58 31.41 7.08
CA PRO A 429 -8.00 31.58 6.80
C PRO A 429 -8.52 30.60 5.73
N LEU A 430 -9.60 29.90 6.05
CA LEU A 430 -10.26 28.93 5.17
C LEU A 430 -11.58 29.44 4.61
N ALA A 431 -12.38 30.11 5.45
CA ALA A 431 -13.67 30.64 5.05
C ALA A 431 -14.05 31.88 5.87
N ILE A 432 -14.79 32.80 5.26
CA ILE A 432 -15.51 33.87 5.94
C ILE A 432 -16.94 33.39 6.18
N VAL A 433 -17.39 33.47 7.43
CA VAL A 433 -18.72 33.00 7.86
C VAL A 433 -19.46 34.09 8.63
N SER A 434 -20.78 34.12 8.50
CA SER A 434 -21.65 35.02 9.27
C SER A 434 -22.69 34.22 10.06
N ALA A 435 -23.34 34.86 11.03
CA ALA A 435 -24.56 34.32 11.62
C ALA A 435 -25.61 34.03 10.50
N PRO A 436 -26.47 33.02 10.68
CA PRO A 436 -27.56 32.77 9.75
C PRO A 436 -28.48 33.99 9.72
N ALA A 437 -28.98 34.34 8.54
CA ALA A 437 -29.97 35.41 8.43
C ALA A 437 -31.15 35.10 9.37
N PRO A 438 -31.63 36.06 10.17
CA PRO A 438 -32.79 35.82 11.02
C PRO A 438 -33.94 35.34 10.13
N LEU A 439 -34.60 34.24 10.52
CA LEU A 439 -35.87 33.83 9.94
C LEU A 439 -36.78 35.05 10.00
N THR A 440 -37.00 35.71 8.86
CA THR A 440 -38.02 36.74 8.77
C THR A 440 -39.32 36.03 9.07
N ALA A 441 -39.87 36.29 10.26
CA ALA A 441 -41.18 35.83 10.63
C ALA A 441 -42.12 36.24 9.50
N ALA A 442 -42.63 35.26 8.76
CA ALA A 442 -43.67 35.50 7.78
C ALA A 442 -44.76 36.29 8.48
N ALA A 443 -45.02 37.51 7.99
CA ALA A 443 -46.03 38.39 8.55
C ALA A 443 -47.32 37.59 8.72
N ALA A 444 -47.78 37.45 9.97
CA ALA A 444 -49.05 36.82 10.26
C ALA A 444 -50.13 37.52 9.43
N PRO A 445 -51.01 36.79 8.72
CA PRO A 445 -52.09 37.42 7.98
C PRO A 445 -52.96 38.22 8.95
N PRO A 446 -53.45 39.41 8.55
CA PRO A 446 -54.28 40.23 9.42
C PRO A 446 -55.51 39.44 9.86
N HIS A 447 -55.77 39.49 11.18
CA HIS A 447 -56.97 38.92 11.80
C HIS A 447 -58.23 39.43 11.09
N PRO A 448 -59.19 38.57 10.72
CA PRO A 448 -60.46 39.03 10.18
C PRO A 448 -61.23 39.82 11.25
N GLU A 449 -61.70 41.00 10.87
CA GLU A 449 -62.55 41.87 11.68
C GLU A 449 -63.74 41.09 12.27
N ARG A 450 -63.92 41.19 13.58
CA ARG A 450 -65.15 40.75 14.25
C ARG A 450 -66.31 41.59 13.72
N ARG A 451 -67.25 40.95 13.04
CA ARG A 451 -68.61 41.48 12.93
C ARG A 451 -69.33 41.26 14.25
N ASP A 452 -69.77 42.33 14.89
CA ASP A 452 -70.70 42.28 16.01
C ASP A 452 -72.04 41.68 15.57
N PRO A 453 -72.66 40.77 16.35
CA PRO A 453 -74.03 40.34 16.11
C PRO A 453 -75.03 41.30 16.76
N ALA A 454 -76.14 41.54 16.05
CA ALA A 454 -77.38 42.07 16.60
C ALA A 454 -78.15 40.98 17.37
#